data_AF-A0A7C6UI62-F1
#
_entry.id   AF-A0A7C6UI62-F1
#
_cell.length_a   1.000
_cell.length_b   1.000
_cell.length_c   1.000
_cell.angle_alpha   90.00
_cell.angle_beta   90.00
_cell.angle_gamma   90.00
#
_symmetry.space_group_name_H-M   'P 1'
#
loop_
_entity.id
_entity.type
_entity.pdbx_description
1 polymer ?
#
loop_
_entity_poly.entity_id
_entity_poly.type
_entity_poly.pdbx_seq_one_letter_code
_entity_poly.pdbx_strand_id
1 'polypeptide(L)'
;KNVDLSGEEVLDLLNKDMPPKIQVIFDDILKEAMGYIKKNTGVVFDPFIQKYPLEIDFQELERVKKQETGKNQVKFFEKEVNAAVELEQLRSEVESEIREILEFDYQFTLGCFAHYYDLHAPIIGDGFNFKEGLHLNLALKDSSKVQRINYSLESPENVVLLTGANSGGKTTLLETLAQISIMSQMGLPVCAKEAGVKLVDELYFFSKKRSLDAGAFESFLSTFMPIVVRDEEKLILLDELEAITELEAAVKIISSFINFIQDSKSFAIIVTHMAREILKNTEVRVDGIEAKGLDDEYNLIVDRTPRMNYFARSTPELILRMVYERSEGKLKDVYGKMLERF
;
A
#
# COMPACT_ATOMS: atom_id res chain seq x y z
N LYS A 1 46.64 -71.51 12.32
CA LYS A 1 47.31 -72.67 11.67
C LYS A 1 48.26 -73.28 12.71
N ASN A 2 48.41 -74.61 12.79
CA ASN A 2 49.46 -75.24 13.63
C ASN A 2 50.79 -75.16 12.87
N VAL A 3 51.80 -74.53 13.45
CA VAL A 3 53.11 -74.27 12.81
C VAL A 3 54.21 -74.76 13.75
N ASP A 4 55.05 -75.68 13.27
CA ASP A 4 56.23 -76.14 14.00
C ASP A 4 57.42 -75.20 13.72
N LEU A 5 57.83 -74.48 14.76
CA LEU A 5 58.96 -73.54 14.76
C LEU A 5 60.18 -74.16 15.46
N SER A 6 61.36 -73.96 14.90
CA SER A 6 62.63 -74.30 15.57
C SER A 6 62.91 -73.32 16.72
N GLY A 7 63.83 -73.68 17.63
CA GLY A 7 64.22 -72.78 18.73
C GLY A 7 64.83 -71.46 18.27
N GLU A 8 65.50 -71.44 17.11
CA GLU A 8 66.01 -70.21 16.47
C GLU A 8 64.87 -69.37 15.90
N GLU A 9 63.89 -69.98 15.22
CA GLU A 9 62.73 -69.27 14.67
C GLU A 9 61.86 -68.64 15.78
N VAL A 10 61.85 -69.22 17.00
CA VAL A 10 61.19 -68.62 18.17
C VAL A 10 61.97 -67.41 18.71
N LEU A 11 63.30 -67.46 18.69
CA LEU A 11 64.15 -66.34 19.10
C LEU A 11 64.05 -65.17 18.11
N ASP A 12 63.95 -65.46 16.81
CA ASP A 12 63.70 -64.45 15.77
C ASP A 12 62.41 -63.69 16.04
N LEU A 13 61.31 -64.41 16.34
CA LEU A 13 60.02 -63.80 16.70
C LEU A 13 60.12 -62.91 17.95
N LEU A 14 60.89 -63.33 18.96
CA LEU A 14 61.10 -62.54 20.19
C LEU A 14 61.95 -61.29 19.93
N ASN A 15 62.86 -61.34 18.94
CA ASN A 15 63.68 -60.22 18.49
C ASN A 15 62.99 -59.32 17.43
N LYS A 16 61.70 -59.58 17.15
CA LYS A 16 60.86 -58.88 16.15
C LYS A 16 61.21 -59.16 14.68
N ASP A 17 62.03 -60.16 14.41
CA ASP A 17 62.24 -60.68 13.07
C ASP A 17 61.23 -61.78 12.76
N MET A 18 60.70 -61.82 11.54
CA MET A 18 59.72 -62.82 11.14
C MET A 18 60.40 -64.00 10.46
N PRO A 19 60.30 -65.22 11.01
CA PRO A 19 60.75 -66.43 10.32
C PRO A 19 60.05 -66.58 8.97
N PRO A 20 60.73 -67.11 7.93
CA PRO A 20 60.15 -67.29 6.60
C PRO A 20 58.82 -68.06 6.61
N LYS A 21 58.68 -69.06 7.49
CA LYS A 21 57.44 -69.84 7.65
C LYS A 21 56.25 -69.00 8.14
N ILE A 22 56.50 -68.02 9.00
CA ILE A 22 55.46 -67.12 9.51
C ILE A 22 55.13 -66.03 8.49
N GLN A 23 56.14 -65.53 7.77
CA GLN A 23 55.97 -64.52 6.73
C GLN A 23 55.03 -64.98 5.61
N VAL A 24 55.17 -66.22 5.12
CA VAL A 24 54.24 -66.80 4.12
C VAL A 24 52.80 -66.85 4.63
N ILE A 25 52.60 -67.16 5.92
CA ILE A 25 51.27 -67.19 6.52
C ILE A 25 50.68 -65.79 6.65
N PHE A 26 51.50 -64.79 7.01
CA PHE A 26 51.09 -63.40 7.06
C PHE A 26 50.71 -62.88 5.68
N ASP A 27 51.53 -63.14 4.66
CA ASP A 27 51.26 -62.68 3.28
C ASP A 27 49.92 -63.22 2.75
N ASP A 28 49.61 -64.50 2.99
CA ASP A 28 48.33 -65.11 2.63
C ASP A 28 47.16 -64.41 3.34
N ILE A 29 47.26 -64.23 4.66
CA ILE A 29 46.20 -63.63 5.49
C ILE A 29 46.00 -62.16 5.15
N LEU A 30 47.09 -61.40 4.97
CA LEU A 30 47.06 -59.98 4.63
C LEU A 30 46.45 -59.78 3.24
N LYS A 31 46.76 -60.65 2.28
CA LYS A 31 46.13 -60.61 0.95
C LYS A 31 44.63 -60.84 1.03
N GLU A 32 44.17 -61.80 1.83
CA GLU A 32 42.74 -62.05 2.05
C GLU A 32 42.08 -60.86 2.76
N ALA A 33 42.72 -60.32 3.80
CA ALA A 33 42.23 -59.18 4.57
C ALA A 33 42.13 -57.89 3.73
N MET A 34 43.16 -57.57 2.93
CA MET A 34 43.11 -56.45 1.99
C MET A 34 42.03 -56.65 0.91
N GLY A 35 41.83 -57.89 0.46
CA GLY A 35 40.73 -58.25 -0.44
C GLY A 35 39.36 -57.99 0.20
N TYR A 36 39.20 -58.36 1.47
CA TYR A 36 38.00 -58.10 2.25
C TYR A 36 37.75 -56.59 2.44
N ILE A 37 38.79 -55.82 2.77
CA ILE A 37 38.69 -54.36 2.94
C ILE A 37 38.25 -53.73 1.62
N LYS A 38 38.95 -54.01 0.51
CA LYS A 38 38.59 -53.50 -0.83
C LYS A 38 37.15 -53.82 -1.19
N LYS A 39 36.68 -55.04 -0.90
CA LYS A 39 35.30 -55.46 -1.22
C LYS A 39 34.25 -54.68 -0.43
N ASN A 40 34.51 -54.39 0.85
CA ASN A 40 33.53 -53.73 1.72
C ASN A 40 33.60 -52.20 1.68
N THR A 41 34.79 -51.63 1.49
CA THR A 41 34.99 -50.18 1.52
C THR A 41 35.19 -49.58 0.13
N GLY A 42 35.54 -50.39 -0.88
CA GLY A 42 35.97 -49.91 -2.19
C GLY A 42 37.39 -49.35 -2.22
N VAL A 43 38.10 -49.31 -1.08
CA VAL A 43 39.40 -48.65 -0.92
C VAL A 43 40.50 -49.71 -0.77
N VAL A 44 41.60 -49.52 -1.50
CA VAL A 44 42.77 -50.40 -1.43
C VAL A 44 43.83 -49.75 -0.55
N PHE A 45 44.11 -50.35 0.60
CA PHE A 45 45.20 -49.97 1.49
C PHE A 45 45.55 -51.14 2.43
N ASP A 46 46.75 -51.09 3.01
CA ASP A 46 47.20 -52.05 4.02
C ASP A 46 47.16 -51.37 5.40
N PRO A 47 46.22 -51.75 6.30
CA PRO A 47 46.15 -51.17 7.63
C PRO A 47 47.04 -51.91 8.64
N PHE A 48 47.93 -52.81 8.23
CA PHE A 48 48.63 -53.70 9.14
C PHE A 48 50.13 -53.43 9.21
N ILE A 49 50.66 -53.40 10.43
CA ILE A 49 52.10 -53.43 10.70
C ILE A 49 52.50 -54.91 10.80
N GLN A 50 53.36 -55.37 9.88
CA GLN A 50 53.82 -56.75 9.81
C GLN A 50 54.78 -57.10 10.97
N LYS A 51 54.20 -57.38 12.15
CA LYS A 51 54.90 -57.90 13.33
C LYS A 51 54.03 -58.90 14.09
N TYR A 52 54.60 -59.65 15.03
CA TYR A 52 53.86 -60.61 15.85
C TYR A 52 53.76 -60.12 17.32
N PRO A 53 52.56 -59.97 17.89
CA PRO A 53 51.25 -60.07 17.24
C PRO A 53 51.01 -58.94 16.22
N LEU A 54 50.14 -59.21 15.24
CA LEU A 54 49.78 -58.23 14.20
C LEU A 54 49.18 -56.98 14.83
N GLU A 55 49.66 -55.80 14.43
CA GLU A 55 49.12 -54.52 14.90
C GLU A 55 48.52 -53.73 13.75
N ILE A 56 47.54 -52.89 14.08
CA ILE A 56 46.91 -51.98 13.13
C ILE A 56 47.75 -50.71 13.04
N ASP A 57 48.10 -50.30 11.82
CA ASP A 57 48.62 -48.98 11.53
C ASP A 57 47.49 -47.95 11.55
N PHE A 58 47.23 -47.42 12.75
CA PHE A 58 46.23 -46.37 12.94
C PHE A 58 46.61 -45.07 12.20
N GLN A 59 47.89 -44.81 11.92
CA GLN A 59 48.32 -43.62 11.17
C GLN A 59 47.93 -43.76 9.70
N GLU A 60 48.18 -44.92 9.11
CA GLU A 60 47.79 -45.24 7.74
C GLU A 60 46.26 -45.25 7.57
N LEU A 61 45.53 -45.81 8.56
CA LEU A 61 44.07 -45.77 8.57
C LEU A 61 43.52 -44.35 8.61
N GLU A 62 44.05 -43.48 9.48
CA GLU A 62 43.65 -42.06 9.54
C GLU A 62 44.02 -41.30 8.26
N ARG A 63 45.18 -41.59 7.66
CA ARG A 63 45.60 -41.00 6.38
C ARG A 63 44.59 -41.33 5.27
N VAL A 64 44.22 -42.61 5.14
CA VAL A 64 43.26 -43.08 4.13
C VAL A 64 41.87 -42.52 4.42
N LYS A 65 41.42 -42.50 5.67
CA LYS A 65 40.13 -41.93 6.06
C LYS A 65 40.03 -40.44 5.70
N LYS A 66 41.07 -39.65 6.00
CA LYS A 66 41.14 -38.23 5.60
C LYS A 66 41.13 -38.07 4.08
N GLN A 67 41.88 -38.91 3.36
CA GLN A 67 41.91 -38.88 1.90
C GLN A 67 40.54 -39.16 1.28
N GLU A 68 39.84 -40.19 1.75
CA GLU A 68 38.50 -40.54 1.23
C GLU A 68 37.43 -39.52 1.63
N THR A 69 37.51 -38.97 2.85
CA THR A 69 36.62 -37.87 3.28
C THR A 69 36.83 -36.64 2.41
N GLY A 70 38.09 -36.26 2.14
CA GLY A 70 38.42 -35.15 1.25
C GLY A 70 37.93 -35.38 -0.18
N LYS A 71 38.12 -36.58 -0.74
CA LYS A 71 37.58 -36.94 -2.07
C LYS A 71 36.06 -36.79 -2.12
N ASN A 72 35.35 -37.23 -1.09
CA ASN A 72 33.90 -37.09 -1.04
C ASN A 72 33.47 -35.63 -0.94
N GLN A 73 34.13 -34.82 -0.11
CA GLN A 73 33.86 -33.38 -0.02
C GLN A 73 34.03 -32.67 -1.35
N VAL A 74 35.14 -32.94 -2.06
CA VAL A 74 35.38 -32.37 -3.40
C VAL A 74 34.28 -32.78 -4.38
N LYS A 75 33.90 -34.07 -4.41
CA LYS A 75 32.79 -34.55 -5.27
C LYS A 75 31.46 -33.86 -4.97
N PHE A 76 31.14 -33.62 -3.69
CA PHE A 76 29.90 -32.92 -3.32
C PHE A 76 29.96 -31.45 -3.74
N PHE A 77 31.08 -30.78 -3.47
CA PHE A 77 31.29 -29.39 -3.86
C PHE A 77 31.21 -29.21 -5.38
N GLU A 78 31.83 -30.10 -6.17
CA GLU A 78 31.73 -30.07 -7.63
C GLU A 78 30.27 -30.24 -8.11
N LYS A 79 29.48 -31.09 -7.45
CA LYS A 79 28.05 -31.22 -7.76
C LYS A 79 27.26 -29.95 -7.44
N GLU A 80 27.53 -29.33 -6.30
CA GLU A 80 26.89 -28.06 -5.92
C GLU A 80 27.24 -26.93 -6.89
N VAL A 81 28.50 -26.83 -7.30
CA VAL A 81 28.96 -25.85 -8.30
C VAL A 81 28.30 -26.10 -9.65
N ASN A 82 28.26 -27.35 -10.12
CA ASN A 82 27.61 -27.69 -11.38
C ASN A 82 26.11 -27.35 -11.35
N ALA A 83 25.41 -27.71 -10.27
CA ALA A 83 24.01 -27.36 -10.09
C ALA A 83 23.80 -25.84 -10.05
N ALA A 84 24.67 -25.08 -9.38
CA ALA A 84 24.60 -23.63 -9.35
C ALA A 84 24.81 -23.01 -10.74
N VAL A 85 25.73 -23.53 -11.54
CA VAL A 85 25.97 -23.06 -12.93
C VAL A 85 24.77 -23.36 -13.82
N GLU A 86 24.16 -24.53 -13.69
CA GLU A 86 22.94 -24.90 -14.41
C GLU A 86 21.75 -24.00 -14.00
N LEU A 87 21.58 -23.75 -12.71
CA LEU A 87 20.49 -22.89 -12.20
C LEU A 87 20.68 -21.42 -12.59
N GLU A 88 21.91 -20.90 -12.62
CA GLU A 88 22.17 -19.51 -13.02
C GLU A 88 21.77 -19.26 -14.48
N GLN A 89 21.89 -20.26 -15.36
CA GLN A 89 21.44 -20.16 -16.76
C GLN A 89 19.93 -19.95 -16.87
N LEU A 90 19.16 -20.48 -15.91
CA LEU A 90 17.70 -20.36 -15.86
C LEU A 90 17.23 -19.07 -15.17
N ARG A 91 18.12 -18.35 -14.49
CA ARG A 91 17.76 -17.19 -13.66
C ARG A 91 16.94 -16.15 -14.43
N SER A 92 17.38 -15.78 -15.63
CA SER A 92 16.69 -14.77 -16.42
C SER A 92 15.29 -15.21 -16.86
N GLU A 93 15.13 -16.49 -17.19
CA GLU A 93 13.83 -17.05 -17.59
C GLU A 93 12.87 -17.07 -16.40
N VAL A 94 13.34 -17.56 -15.24
CA VAL A 94 12.56 -17.57 -14.00
C VAL A 94 12.20 -16.15 -13.54
N GLU A 95 13.13 -15.19 -13.61
CA GLU A 95 12.84 -13.79 -13.30
C GLU A 95 11.77 -13.20 -14.25
N SER A 96 11.75 -13.60 -15.51
CA SER A 96 10.71 -13.20 -16.47
C SER A 96 9.35 -13.84 -16.12
N GLU A 97 9.31 -15.14 -15.87
CA GLU A 97 8.09 -15.85 -15.49
C GLU A 97 7.47 -15.29 -14.21
N ILE A 98 8.29 -14.98 -13.20
CA ILE A 98 7.83 -14.36 -11.96
C ILE A 98 7.21 -12.99 -12.26
N ARG A 99 7.82 -12.16 -13.11
CA ARG A 99 7.25 -10.86 -13.48
C ARG A 99 5.91 -11.01 -14.21
N GLU A 100 5.79 -11.98 -15.12
CA GLU A 100 4.55 -12.24 -15.83
C GLU A 100 3.43 -12.69 -14.88
N ILE A 101 3.73 -13.57 -13.92
CA ILE A 101 2.76 -14.00 -12.90
C ILE A 101 2.33 -12.82 -12.03
N LEU A 102 3.26 -11.97 -11.60
CA LEU A 102 2.96 -10.79 -10.78
C LEU A 102 2.09 -9.78 -11.55
N GLU A 103 2.38 -9.55 -12.83
CA GLU A 103 1.58 -8.66 -13.68
C GLU A 103 0.17 -9.23 -13.88
N PHE A 104 0.04 -10.53 -14.12
CA PHE A 104 -1.26 -11.19 -14.22
C PHE A 104 -2.06 -11.10 -12.92
N ASP A 105 -1.44 -11.40 -11.77
CA ASP A 105 -2.10 -11.32 -10.46
C ASP A 105 -2.58 -9.89 -10.16
N TYR A 106 -1.75 -8.90 -10.47
CA TYR A 106 -2.10 -7.49 -10.34
C TYR A 106 -3.30 -7.12 -11.23
N GLN A 107 -3.25 -7.40 -12.53
CA GLN A 107 -4.32 -7.05 -13.48
C GLN A 107 -5.62 -7.80 -13.17
N PHE A 108 -5.54 -9.08 -12.82
CA PHE A 108 -6.69 -9.89 -12.46
C PHE A 108 -7.34 -9.40 -11.16
N THR A 109 -6.52 -9.09 -10.16
CA THR A 109 -7.00 -8.51 -8.89
C THR A 109 -7.65 -7.15 -9.12
N LEU A 110 -7.04 -6.28 -9.94
CA LEU A 110 -7.60 -4.98 -10.29
C LEU A 110 -8.93 -5.12 -11.03
N GLY A 111 -9.05 -6.06 -11.96
CA GLY A 111 -10.29 -6.37 -12.67
C GLY A 111 -11.39 -6.89 -11.74
N CYS A 112 -11.04 -7.80 -10.82
CA CYS A 112 -11.96 -8.29 -9.79
C CYS A 112 -12.43 -7.15 -8.87
N PHE A 113 -11.51 -6.30 -8.42
CA PHE A 113 -11.80 -5.12 -7.60
C PHE A 113 -12.75 -4.16 -8.32
N ALA A 114 -12.48 -3.87 -9.60
CA ALA A 114 -13.33 -3.02 -10.43
C ALA A 114 -14.74 -3.60 -10.58
N HIS A 115 -14.84 -4.89 -10.89
CA HIS A 115 -16.12 -5.57 -11.08
C HIS A 115 -16.94 -5.63 -9.79
N TYR A 116 -16.30 -6.00 -8.68
CA TYR A 116 -16.98 -6.16 -7.39
C TYR A 116 -17.57 -4.84 -6.86
N TYR A 117 -16.85 -3.73 -7.07
CA TYR A 117 -17.27 -2.39 -6.60
C TYR A 117 -17.89 -1.50 -7.68
N ASP A 118 -18.17 -2.03 -8.88
CA ASP A 118 -18.76 -1.28 -10.00
C ASP A 118 -17.95 -0.01 -10.35
N LEU A 119 -16.62 -0.15 -10.41
CA LEU A 119 -15.68 0.93 -10.70
C LEU A 119 -15.38 0.99 -12.19
N HIS A 120 -15.12 2.21 -12.68
CA HIS A 120 -14.89 2.45 -14.11
C HIS A 120 -13.57 3.18 -14.32
N ALA A 121 -12.90 2.90 -15.43
CA ALA A 121 -11.66 3.58 -15.77
C ALA A 121 -11.92 5.09 -15.97
N PRO A 122 -11.15 5.98 -15.33
CA PRO A 122 -11.25 7.42 -15.56
C PRO A 122 -10.62 7.79 -16.92
N ILE A 123 -11.07 8.90 -17.49
CA ILE A 123 -10.46 9.55 -18.65
C ILE A 123 -9.57 10.68 -18.13
N ILE A 124 -8.30 10.69 -18.52
CA ILE A 124 -7.41 11.80 -18.18
C ILE A 124 -7.77 13.00 -19.07
N GLY A 125 -8.05 14.15 -18.45
CA GLY A 125 -8.52 15.36 -19.13
C GLY A 125 -8.04 16.65 -18.47
N ASP A 126 -8.72 17.77 -18.76
CA ASP A 126 -8.31 19.11 -18.31
C ASP A 126 -9.13 19.66 -17.13
N GLY A 127 -10.00 18.84 -16.53
CA GLY A 127 -10.80 19.21 -15.36
C GLY A 127 -11.20 18.02 -14.52
N PHE A 128 -12.07 18.25 -13.54
CA PHE A 128 -12.63 17.25 -12.65
C PHE A 128 -14.12 17.15 -12.88
N ASN A 129 -14.56 16.16 -13.66
CA ASN A 129 -15.96 15.88 -13.89
C ASN A 129 -16.26 14.41 -13.63
N PHE A 130 -17.43 14.13 -13.09
CA PHE A 130 -17.90 12.77 -12.93
C PHE A 130 -19.41 12.69 -12.97
N LYS A 131 -19.90 11.55 -13.45
CA LYS A 131 -21.31 11.17 -13.39
C LYS A 131 -21.48 9.95 -12.52
N GLU A 132 -22.55 9.97 -11.75
CA GLU A 132 -22.93 8.90 -10.83
C GLU A 132 -21.81 8.52 -9.84
N GLY A 133 -21.04 9.52 -9.42
CA GLY A 133 -19.97 9.41 -8.45
C GLY A 133 -20.50 9.03 -7.07
N LEU A 134 -19.75 8.22 -6.34
CA LEU A 134 -20.15 7.68 -5.06
C LEU A 134 -18.97 7.73 -4.08
N HIS A 135 -19.23 8.21 -2.86
CA HIS A 135 -18.26 8.19 -1.79
C HIS A 135 -17.95 6.76 -1.30
N LEU A 136 -16.74 6.27 -1.58
CA LEU A 136 -16.37 4.86 -1.39
C LEU A 136 -16.61 4.36 0.05
N ASN A 137 -16.14 5.08 1.06
CA ASN A 137 -16.29 4.64 2.46
C ASN A 137 -17.75 4.61 2.94
N LEU A 138 -18.65 5.38 2.31
CA LEU A 138 -20.07 5.33 2.64
C LEU A 138 -20.72 4.15 1.90
N ALA A 139 -20.35 3.91 0.64
CA ALA A 139 -20.77 2.74 -0.15
C ALA A 139 -20.48 1.42 0.58
N LEU A 140 -19.28 1.31 1.15
CA LEU A 140 -18.82 0.11 1.84
C LEU A 140 -19.64 -0.20 3.10
N LYS A 141 -20.24 0.81 3.72
CA LYS A 141 -21.11 0.62 4.89
C LYS A 141 -22.51 0.19 4.48
N ASP A 142 -23.11 0.93 3.55
CA ASP A 142 -24.44 0.64 3.04
C ASP A 142 -24.68 1.40 1.72
N SER A 143 -24.42 0.75 0.58
CA SER A 143 -24.54 1.37 -0.74
C SER A 143 -25.98 1.81 -1.07
N SER A 144 -27.00 1.18 -0.48
CA SER A 144 -28.41 1.49 -0.74
C SER A 144 -28.84 2.87 -0.22
N LYS A 145 -28.08 3.42 0.74
CA LYS A 145 -28.36 4.72 1.38
C LYS A 145 -27.52 5.87 0.85
N VAL A 146 -26.58 5.60 -0.06
CA VAL A 146 -25.69 6.63 -0.60
C VAL A 146 -26.23 7.11 -1.95
N GLN A 147 -26.52 8.41 -2.03
CA GLN A 147 -26.89 9.04 -3.29
C GLN A 147 -25.67 9.11 -4.22
N ARG A 148 -25.81 8.60 -5.45
CA ARG A 148 -24.88 8.89 -6.55
C ARG A 148 -25.07 10.32 -7.02
N ILE A 149 -23.96 11.04 -7.22
CA ILE A 149 -23.96 12.48 -7.53
C ILE A 149 -23.20 12.76 -8.83
N ASN A 150 -23.57 13.86 -9.48
CA ASN A 150 -22.86 14.38 -10.65
C ASN A 150 -22.17 15.68 -10.25
N TYR A 151 -20.96 15.92 -10.76
CA TYR A 151 -20.29 17.18 -10.55
C TYR A 151 -19.30 17.48 -11.68
N SER A 152 -19.06 18.77 -11.94
CA SER A 152 -18.08 19.22 -12.92
C SER A 152 -17.42 20.50 -12.43
N LEU A 153 -16.09 20.51 -12.52
CA LEU A 153 -15.18 21.58 -12.21
C LEU A 153 -14.16 21.65 -13.35
N GLU A 154 -14.27 22.68 -14.20
CA GLU A 154 -13.55 22.78 -15.47
C GLU A 154 -13.09 24.23 -15.70
N SER A 155 -11.99 24.42 -16.41
CA SER A 155 -11.54 25.76 -16.82
C SER A 155 -12.49 26.33 -17.89
N PRO A 156 -12.84 27.63 -17.88
CA PRO A 156 -12.28 28.71 -17.06
C PRO A 156 -12.90 28.85 -15.65
N GLU A 157 -13.89 28.03 -15.28
CA GLU A 157 -14.50 28.02 -13.94
C GLU A 157 -13.74 27.07 -12.98
N ASN A 158 -12.41 27.21 -12.90
CA ASN A 158 -11.53 26.33 -12.13
C ASN A 158 -11.60 26.57 -10.61
N VAL A 159 -12.24 27.65 -10.17
CA VAL A 159 -12.50 27.94 -8.76
C VAL A 159 -14.00 28.07 -8.50
N VAL A 160 -14.49 27.36 -7.49
CA VAL A 160 -15.92 27.35 -7.11
C VAL A 160 -16.09 27.59 -5.62
N LEU A 161 -17.05 28.45 -5.27
CA LEU A 161 -17.58 28.53 -3.91
C LEU A 161 -18.75 27.56 -3.76
N LEU A 162 -18.68 26.64 -2.80
CA LEU A 162 -19.75 25.69 -2.52
C LEU A 162 -20.57 26.14 -1.30
N THR A 163 -21.86 26.37 -1.53
CA THR A 163 -22.82 26.90 -0.55
C THR A 163 -23.93 25.91 -0.25
N GLY A 164 -24.70 26.17 0.79
CA GLY A 164 -25.92 25.42 1.13
C GLY A 164 -25.94 24.80 2.53
N ALA A 165 -26.90 23.91 2.77
CA ALA A 165 -27.25 23.43 4.10
C ALA A 165 -26.11 22.67 4.81
N ASN A 166 -25.97 22.89 6.11
CA ASN A 166 -25.10 22.08 6.96
C ASN A 166 -25.70 20.67 7.03
N SER A 167 -24.87 19.64 6.85
CA SER A 167 -25.30 18.25 6.58
C SER A 167 -25.87 17.96 5.18
N GLY A 168 -25.73 18.90 4.22
CA GLY A 168 -26.11 18.68 2.82
C GLY A 168 -25.15 17.77 2.01
N GLY A 169 -24.00 17.41 2.57
CA GLY A 169 -22.99 16.58 1.88
C GLY A 169 -21.86 17.35 1.20
N LYS A 170 -21.66 18.64 1.53
CA LYS A 170 -20.56 19.48 1.00
C LYS A 170 -19.18 18.87 1.26
N THR A 171 -18.88 18.51 2.51
CA THR A 171 -17.64 17.79 2.87
C THR A 171 -17.52 16.47 2.12
N THR A 172 -18.61 15.69 2.05
CA THR A 172 -18.63 14.40 1.35
C THR A 172 -18.38 14.55 -0.15
N LEU A 173 -18.84 15.64 -0.77
CA LEU A 173 -18.50 15.96 -2.16
C LEU A 173 -17.00 16.17 -2.33
N LEU A 174 -16.37 16.99 -1.47
CA LEU A 174 -14.93 17.22 -1.50
C LEU A 174 -14.17 15.89 -1.32
N GLU A 175 -14.57 15.07 -0.34
CA GLU A 175 -13.96 13.75 -0.11
C GLU A 175 -14.13 12.82 -1.32
N THR A 176 -15.29 12.86 -1.99
CA THR A 176 -15.55 12.05 -3.19
C THR A 176 -14.65 12.49 -4.35
N LEU A 177 -14.51 13.80 -4.57
CA LEU A 177 -13.63 14.33 -5.62
C LEU A 177 -12.16 14.00 -5.32
N ALA A 178 -11.73 14.11 -4.05
CA ALA A 178 -10.39 13.70 -3.63
C ALA A 178 -10.15 12.20 -3.86
N GLN A 179 -11.11 11.33 -3.52
CA GLN A 179 -11.03 9.88 -3.78
C GLN A 179 -10.87 9.60 -5.28
N ILE A 180 -11.71 10.22 -6.12
CA ILE A 180 -11.64 10.06 -7.58
C ILE A 180 -10.28 10.53 -8.13
N SER A 181 -9.78 11.68 -7.67
CA SER A 181 -8.47 12.22 -8.08
C SER A 181 -7.32 11.29 -7.70
N ILE A 182 -7.29 10.84 -6.43
CA ILE A 182 -6.23 9.96 -5.91
C ILE A 182 -6.25 8.62 -6.62
N MET A 183 -7.43 7.98 -6.73
CA MET A 183 -7.56 6.69 -7.40
C MET A 183 -7.12 6.78 -8.87
N SER A 184 -7.50 7.85 -9.58
CA SER A 184 -7.07 8.07 -10.97
C SER A 184 -5.55 8.20 -11.10
N GLN A 185 -4.91 8.98 -10.21
CA GLN A 185 -3.46 9.15 -10.20
C GLN A 185 -2.70 7.89 -9.77
N MET A 186 -3.34 7.00 -9.02
CA MET A 186 -2.81 5.66 -8.70
C MET A 186 -2.98 4.64 -9.84
N GLY A 187 -3.62 5.02 -10.95
CA GLY A 187 -3.94 4.11 -12.05
C GLY A 187 -5.09 3.13 -11.72
N LEU A 188 -5.92 3.47 -10.74
CA LEU A 188 -7.06 2.65 -10.32
C LEU A 188 -8.36 3.12 -11.00
N PRO A 189 -9.31 2.20 -11.25
CA PRO A 189 -10.67 2.57 -11.65
C PRO A 189 -11.37 3.29 -10.50
N VAL A 190 -12.28 4.21 -10.83
CA VAL A 190 -12.88 5.14 -9.87
C VAL A 190 -14.34 4.82 -9.55
N CYS A 191 -14.82 5.36 -8.43
CA CYS A 191 -16.19 5.18 -7.94
C CYS A 191 -17.21 6.08 -8.66
N ALA A 192 -17.20 6.08 -9.99
CA ALA A 192 -18.12 6.82 -10.84
C ALA A 192 -18.42 6.02 -12.11
N LYS A 193 -19.54 6.28 -12.79
CA LYS A 193 -19.85 5.64 -14.09
C LYS A 193 -19.05 6.25 -15.23
N GLU A 194 -18.86 7.56 -15.16
CA GLU A 194 -18.00 8.33 -16.05
C GLU A 194 -17.19 9.29 -15.19
N ALA A 195 -15.89 9.45 -15.48
CA ALA A 195 -15.07 10.44 -14.82
C ALA A 195 -14.00 10.98 -15.78
N GLY A 196 -13.90 12.30 -15.86
CA GLY A 196 -12.78 13.04 -16.43
C GLY A 196 -11.95 13.64 -15.29
N VAL A 197 -10.65 13.37 -15.28
CA VAL A 197 -9.77 13.77 -14.18
C VAL A 197 -8.50 14.40 -14.74
N LYS A 198 -8.20 15.61 -14.28
CA LYS A 198 -6.93 16.27 -14.53
C LYS A 198 -5.86 15.73 -13.58
N LEU A 199 -4.69 15.42 -14.14
CA LEU A 199 -3.52 15.11 -13.33
C LEU A 199 -3.02 16.38 -12.65
N VAL A 200 -2.85 16.31 -11.33
CA VAL A 200 -2.29 17.39 -10.52
C VAL A 200 -1.06 16.89 -9.79
N ASP A 201 -0.10 17.80 -9.60
CA ASP A 201 1.14 17.54 -8.88
C ASP A 201 0.88 17.47 -7.36
N GLU A 202 -0.03 18.32 -6.87
CA GLU A 202 -0.35 18.44 -5.44
C GLU A 202 -1.87 18.45 -5.19
N LEU A 203 -2.33 17.67 -4.20
CA LEU A 203 -3.70 17.69 -3.70
C LEU A 203 -3.72 18.19 -2.26
N TYR A 204 -4.48 19.26 -2.03
CA TYR A 204 -4.68 19.89 -0.74
C TYR A 204 -6.11 19.65 -0.26
N PHE A 205 -6.27 19.01 0.89
CA PHE A 205 -7.57 18.81 1.54
C PHE A 205 -7.54 19.37 2.96
N PHE A 206 -8.34 20.40 3.23
CA PHE A 206 -8.43 21.06 4.52
C PHE A 206 -9.85 20.96 5.06
N SER A 207 -10.03 20.43 6.28
CA SER A 207 -11.33 20.31 6.93
C SER A 207 -11.28 20.63 8.43
N LYS A 208 -12.42 21.04 8.99
CA LYS A 208 -12.67 21.68 10.30
C LYS A 208 -12.08 21.00 11.55
N LYS A 209 -11.45 19.82 11.45
CA LYS A 209 -10.82 19.15 12.60
C LYS A 209 -9.56 19.87 13.12
N ARG A 210 -9.07 20.90 12.43
CA ARG A 210 -8.09 21.85 12.95
C ARG A 210 -8.79 23.19 13.15
N SER A 211 -9.29 23.43 14.36
CA SER A 211 -9.72 24.76 14.77
C SER A 211 -8.56 25.73 14.53
N LEU A 212 -8.75 26.73 13.68
CA LEU A 212 -7.82 27.85 13.63
C LEU A 212 -8.10 28.65 14.92
N ASP A 213 -7.30 28.43 15.97
CA ASP A 213 -7.38 29.19 17.23
C ASP A 213 -6.87 30.63 17.05
N ALA A 214 -6.94 31.46 18.10
CA ALA A 214 -6.48 32.85 18.09
C ALA A 214 -5.14 33.03 17.32
N GLY A 215 -5.16 33.83 16.26
CA GLY A 215 -4.15 33.80 15.18
C GLY A 215 -4.63 33.13 13.89
N ALA A 216 -5.91 32.74 13.82
CA ALA A 216 -6.53 32.03 12.69
C ALA A 216 -6.27 32.65 11.33
N PHE A 217 -6.22 33.98 11.29
CA PHE A 217 -5.93 34.75 10.08
C PHE A 217 -4.47 34.62 9.63
N GLU A 218 -3.52 34.73 10.55
CA GLU A 218 -2.09 34.53 10.28
C GLU A 218 -1.80 33.06 9.93
N SER A 219 -2.49 32.13 10.58
CA SER A 219 -2.43 30.70 10.26
C SER A 219 -2.99 30.42 8.87
N PHE A 220 -4.10 31.05 8.47
CA PHE A 220 -4.61 30.97 7.11
C PHE A 220 -3.56 31.46 6.10
N LEU A 221 -3.01 32.66 6.31
CA LEU A 221 -2.00 33.24 5.42
C LEU A 221 -0.75 32.36 5.28
N SER A 222 -0.18 31.90 6.40
CA SER A 222 1.01 31.04 6.40
C SER A 222 0.76 29.66 5.80
N THR A 223 -0.49 29.18 5.82
CA THR A 223 -0.85 27.88 5.24
C THR A 223 -1.17 27.98 3.75
N PHE A 224 -1.96 28.97 3.34
CA PHE A 224 -2.54 29.02 2.00
C PHE A 224 -1.75 29.88 1.02
N MET A 225 -1.06 30.94 1.47
CA MET A 225 -0.26 31.75 0.54
C MET A 225 0.89 30.97 -0.10
N PRO A 226 1.63 30.09 0.61
CA PRO A 226 2.66 29.28 -0.03
C PRO A 226 2.12 28.35 -1.12
N ILE A 227 0.85 27.92 -1.03
CA ILE A 227 0.22 27.06 -2.04
C ILE A 227 0.07 27.81 -3.37
N VAL A 228 -0.25 29.10 -3.30
CA VAL A 228 -0.47 29.95 -4.48
C VAL A 228 0.83 30.32 -5.19
N VAL A 229 1.94 30.46 -4.46
CA VAL A 229 3.20 30.98 -5.01
C VAL A 229 3.94 29.97 -5.89
N ARG A 230 3.64 28.68 -5.76
CA ARG A 230 4.36 27.65 -6.51
C ARG A 230 3.69 27.35 -7.87
N ASP A 231 4.49 26.94 -8.84
CA ASP A 231 4.05 26.73 -10.23
C ASP A 231 3.34 25.38 -10.48
N GLU A 232 3.38 24.44 -9.53
CA GLU A 232 2.74 23.13 -9.66
C GLU A 232 1.23 23.24 -9.91
N GLU A 233 0.67 22.32 -10.67
CA GLU A 233 -0.78 22.25 -10.91
C GLU A 233 -1.46 21.56 -9.71
N LYS A 234 -2.42 22.23 -9.07
CA LYS A 234 -2.96 21.79 -7.76
C LYS A 234 -4.45 21.54 -7.80
N LEU A 235 -4.94 20.62 -6.96
CA LEU A 235 -6.34 20.52 -6.58
C LEU A 235 -6.50 20.91 -5.11
N ILE A 236 -7.27 21.97 -4.84
CA ILE A 236 -7.41 22.57 -3.51
C ILE A 236 -8.86 22.44 -3.03
N LEU A 237 -9.08 21.68 -1.96
CA LEU A 237 -10.39 21.38 -1.40
C LEU A 237 -10.46 21.93 0.02
N LEU A 238 -11.18 23.04 0.20
CA LEU A 238 -11.28 23.75 1.49
C LEU A 238 -12.67 23.59 2.08
N ASP A 239 -12.76 23.01 3.26
CA ASP A 239 -14.00 22.78 3.98
C ASP A 239 -14.11 23.70 5.22
N GLU A 240 -15.04 24.65 5.17
CA GLU A 240 -15.45 25.55 6.27
C GLU A 240 -14.35 26.47 6.82
N LEU A 241 -13.98 27.51 6.05
CA LEU A 241 -12.99 28.56 6.40
C LEU A 241 -13.40 29.54 7.52
N GLU A 242 -14.29 29.13 8.43
CA GLU A 242 -15.10 30.01 9.30
C GLU A 242 -14.42 30.48 10.58
N ALA A 243 -13.21 30.00 10.89
CA ALA A 243 -12.57 30.29 12.17
C ALA A 243 -11.89 31.68 12.23
N ILE A 244 -12.15 32.57 11.26
CA ILE A 244 -11.51 33.89 11.18
C ILE A 244 -12.42 34.97 11.82
N THR A 245 -11.91 35.63 12.85
CA THR A 245 -12.65 36.64 13.64
C THR A 245 -12.79 37.99 12.94
N GLU A 246 -11.89 38.33 12.02
CA GLU A 246 -11.92 39.59 11.25
C GLU A 246 -12.55 39.39 9.87
N LEU A 247 -13.89 39.45 9.79
CA LEU A 247 -14.65 39.11 8.60
C LEU A 247 -14.23 39.91 7.35
N GLU A 248 -14.10 41.24 7.43
CA GLU A 248 -13.74 42.06 6.27
C GLU A 248 -12.35 41.75 5.72
N ALA A 249 -11.37 41.53 6.61
CA ALA A 249 -10.03 41.16 6.23
C ALA A 249 -9.99 39.77 5.59
N ALA A 250 -10.72 38.81 6.18
CA ALA A 250 -10.85 37.45 5.67
C ALA A 250 -11.43 37.43 4.25
N VAL A 251 -12.51 38.17 4.00
CA VAL A 251 -13.14 38.28 2.68
C VAL A 251 -12.15 38.77 1.63
N LYS A 252 -11.39 39.83 1.92
CA LYS A 252 -10.41 40.40 0.97
C LYS A 252 -9.32 39.39 0.63
N ILE A 253 -8.79 38.68 1.63
CA ILE A 253 -7.72 37.71 1.41
C ILE A 253 -8.20 36.48 0.65
N ILE A 254 -9.36 35.93 1.02
CA ILE A 254 -9.95 34.79 0.30
C ILE A 254 -10.22 35.20 -1.15
N SER A 255 -10.70 36.42 -1.39
CA SER A 255 -10.93 36.93 -2.75
C SER A 255 -9.62 37.02 -3.54
N SER A 256 -8.54 37.53 -2.94
CA SER A 256 -7.22 37.54 -3.59
C SER A 256 -6.70 36.13 -3.86
N PHE A 257 -6.85 35.21 -2.90
CA PHE A 257 -6.47 33.81 -3.03
C PHE A 257 -7.21 33.13 -4.20
N ILE A 258 -8.52 33.37 -4.32
CA ILE A 258 -9.35 32.90 -5.43
C ILE A 258 -8.81 33.43 -6.77
N ASN A 259 -8.56 34.75 -6.87
CA ASN A 259 -8.07 35.36 -8.10
C ASN A 259 -6.74 34.75 -8.55
N PHE A 260 -5.79 34.55 -7.62
CA PHE A 260 -4.52 33.93 -7.98
C PHE A 260 -4.66 32.49 -8.49
N ILE A 261 -5.61 31.72 -7.96
CA ILE A 261 -5.87 30.36 -8.45
C ILE A 261 -6.58 30.39 -9.80
N GLN A 262 -7.55 31.29 -10.00
CA GLN A 262 -8.26 31.46 -11.27
C GLN A 262 -7.29 31.76 -12.42
N ASP A 263 -6.25 32.56 -12.18
CA ASP A 263 -5.21 32.88 -13.16
C ASP A 263 -4.19 31.74 -13.40
N SER A 264 -4.31 30.64 -12.65
CA SER A 264 -3.43 29.47 -12.73
C SER A 264 -4.12 28.27 -13.39
N LYS A 265 -3.38 27.18 -13.60
CA LYS A 265 -3.94 25.88 -14.03
C LYS A 265 -4.46 25.02 -12.88
N SER A 266 -4.44 25.55 -11.66
CA SER A 266 -4.92 24.85 -10.46
C SER A 266 -6.43 24.96 -10.32
N PHE A 267 -7.01 24.07 -9.53
CA PHE A 267 -8.43 23.94 -9.29
C PHE A 267 -8.74 24.09 -7.82
N ALA A 268 -9.86 24.75 -7.48
CA ALA A 268 -10.27 24.89 -6.09
C ALA A 268 -11.78 24.81 -5.88
N ILE A 269 -12.18 24.11 -4.81
CA ILE A 269 -13.55 24.17 -4.28
C ILE A 269 -13.46 24.64 -2.83
N ILE A 270 -14.17 25.72 -2.52
CA ILE A 270 -14.15 26.37 -1.21
C ILE A 270 -15.56 26.35 -0.63
N VAL A 271 -15.76 25.53 0.41
CA VAL A 271 -16.99 25.52 1.18
C VAL A 271 -16.97 26.68 2.17
N THR A 272 -17.94 27.58 2.07
CA THR A 272 -17.99 28.77 2.93
C THR A 272 -19.40 29.32 3.11
N HIS A 273 -19.69 29.82 4.31
CA HIS A 273 -20.86 30.65 4.58
C HIS A 273 -20.69 32.12 4.16
N MET A 274 -19.47 32.55 3.81
CA MET A 274 -19.12 33.93 3.45
C MET A 274 -19.20 34.22 1.95
N ALA A 275 -19.85 33.33 1.19
CA ALA A 275 -19.87 33.43 -0.28
C ALA A 275 -20.46 34.76 -0.78
N ARG A 276 -21.46 35.33 -0.09
CA ARG A 276 -22.06 36.62 -0.49
C ARG A 276 -21.09 37.77 -0.38
N GLU A 277 -20.25 37.76 0.65
CA GLU A 277 -19.27 38.79 0.93
C GLU A 277 -18.08 38.69 -0.03
N ILE A 278 -17.64 37.47 -0.32
CA ILE A 278 -16.58 37.19 -1.30
C ILE A 278 -17.01 37.65 -2.70
N LEU A 279 -18.24 37.34 -3.13
CA LEU A 279 -18.78 37.75 -4.44
C LEU A 279 -18.86 39.27 -4.64
N LYS A 280 -18.75 40.08 -3.58
CA LYS A 280 -18.67 41.56 -3.73
C LYS A 280 -17.29 42.02 -4.20
N ASN A 281 -16.27 41.18 -4.09
CA ASN A 281 -14.87 41.54 -4.33
C ASN A 281 -14.22 40.73 -5.46
N THR A 282 -14.77 39.57 -5.83
CA THR A 282 -14.27 38.71 -6.92
C THR A 282 -15.43 38.04 -7.66
N GLU A 283 -15.25 37.83 -8.96
CA GLU A 283 -16.17 37.07 -9.81
C GLU A 283 -15.74 35.60 -9.81
N VAL A 284 -16.56 34.75 -9.19
CA VAL A 284 -16.30 33.33 -9.04
C VAL A 284 -17.60 32.55 -9.09
N ARG A 285 -17.56 31.36 -9.71
CA ARG A 285 -18.73 30.49 -9.78
C ARG A 285 -19.16 30.05 -8.39
N VAL A 286 -20.47 30.01 -8.17
CA VAL A 286 -21.06 29.49 -6.93
C VAL A 286 -21.97 28.32 -7.24
N ASP A 287 -21.74 27.22 -6.54
CA ASP A 287 -22.57 26.04 -6.58
C ASP A 287 -23.29 25.85 -5.25
N GLY A 288 -24.43 25.16 -5.31
CA GLY A 288 -25.35 25.10 -4.18
C GLY A 288 -25.95 23.72 -3.96
N ILE A 289 -25.90 23.26 -2.72
CA ILE A 289 -26.63 22.07 -2.25
C ILE A 289 -27.74 22.50 -1.29
N GLU A 290 -28.99 22.39 -1.73
CA GLU A 290 -30.15 22.86 -0.96
C GLU A 290 -31.03 21.70 -0.49
N ALA A 291 -31.53 21.82 0.75
CA ALA A 291 -32.53 20.89 1.26
C ALA A 291 -33.90 21.22 0.67
N LYS A 292 -34.60 20.19 0.17
CA LYS A 292 -35.95 20.32 -0.39
C LYS A 292 -37.04 20.36 0.69
N GLY A 293 -36.77 19.81 1.88
CA GLY A 293 -37.73 19.77 2.98
C GLY A 293 -37.42 18.67 3.99
N LEU A 294 -38.46 18.21 4.70
CA LEU A 294 -38.42 17.08 5.62
C LEU A 294 -39.32 15.96 5.09
N ASP A 295 -38.94 14.70 5.29
CA ASP A 295 -39.80 13.54 5.01
C ASP A 295 -40.79 13.27 6.16
N ASP A 296 -41.59 12.20 6.01
CA ASP A 296 -42.62 11.81 6.99
C ASP A 296 -42.02 11.40 8.36
N GLU A 297 -40.72 11.09 8.40
CA GLU A 297 -39.94 10.77 9.61
C GLU A 297 -39.12 11.97 10.10
N TYR A 298 -39.39 13.15 9.53
CA TYR A 298 -38.71 14.41 9.79
C TYR A 298 -37.20 14.40 9.48
N ASN A 299 -36.72 13.49 8.63
CA ASN A 299 -35.35 13.56 8.11
C ASN A 299 -35.24 14.61 7.01
N LEU A 300 -34.07 15.23 6.91
CA LEU A 300 -33.79 16.23 5.88
C LEU A 300 -33.74 15.57 4.49
N ILE A 301 -34.64 16.00 3.60
CA ILE A 301 -34.60 15.62 2.18
C ILE A 301 -33.61 16.56 1.49
N VAL A 302 -32.44 16.05 1.15
CA VAL A 302 -31.41 16.79 0.41
C VAL A 302 -31.10 16.07 -0.88
N ASP A 303 -31.16 16.81 -1.98
CA ASP A 303 -30.53 16.39 -3.22
C ASP A 303 -29.06 16.77 -3.16
N ARG A 304 -28.20 15.77 -2.97
CA ARG A 304 -26.78 15.98 -2.71
C ARG A 304 -25.99 16.30 -3.98
N THR A 305 -26.63 16.25 -5.16
CA THR A 305 -26.03 16.71 -6.42
C THR A 305 -25.97 18.24 -6.41
N PRO A 306 -24.79 18.86 -6.43
CA PRO A 306 -24.69 20.32 -6.44
C PRO A 306 -25.35 20.90 -7.69
N ARG A 307 -26.15 21.94 -7.49
CA ARG A 307 -26.67 22.76 -8.59
C ARG A 307 -25.57 23.74 -8.98
N MET A 308 -25.12 23.66 -10.22
CA MET A 308 -24.09 24.55 -10.74
C MET A 308 -24.66 25.96 -10.93
N ASN A 309 -23.85 26.99 -10.71
CA ASN A 309 -24.25 28.40 -10.88
C ASN A 309 -25.50 28.77 -10.05
N TYR A 310 -25.62 28.18 -8.86
CA TYR A 310 -26.74 28.36 -7.95
C TYR A 310 -26.26 28.67 -6.54
N PHE A 311 -26.66 29.83 -6.02
CA PHE A 311 -26.42 30.19 -4.62
C PHE A 311 -27.46 29.50 -3.72
N ALA A 312 -27.07 28.42 -3.04
CA ALA A 312 -27.93 27.76 -2.07
C ALA A 312 -27.90 28.48 -0.71
N ARG A 313 -29.07 28.68 -0.12
CA ARG A 313 -29.18 29.27 1.23
C ARG A 313 -29.02 28.17 2.27
N SER A 314 -28.43 28.51 3.41
CA SER A 314 -28.57 27.67 4.59
C SER A 314 -30.05 27.57 4.95
N THR A 315 -30.50 26.38 5.36
CA THR A 315 -31.87 26.14 5.82
C THR A 315 -31.92 25.84 7.34
N PRO A 316 -31.53 26.79 8.23
CA PRO A 316 -31.60 26.58 9.68
C PRO A 316 -33.01 26.27 10.15
N GLU A 317 -34.03 26.86 9.52
CA GLU A 317 -35.43 26.62 9.85
C GLU A 317 -35.81 25.14 9.71
N LEU A 318 -35.37 24.47 8.64
CA LEU A 318 -35.63 23.03 8.44
C LEU A 318 -34.94 22.17 9.51
N ILE A 319 -33.71 22.53 9.90
CA ILE A 319 -33.00 21.84 10.99
C ILE A 319 -33.73 22.06 12.32
N LEU A 320 -34.12 23.30 12.60
CA LEU A 320 -34.85 23.64 13.80
C LEU A 320 -36.21 22.94 13.87
N ARG A 321 -36.90 22.79 12.73
CA ARG A 321 -38.15 22.04 12.59
C ARG A 321 -37.96 20.55 12.81
N MET A 322 -36.91 19.96 12.25
CA MET A 322 -36.53 18.56 12.51
C MET A 322 -36.27 18.32 14.00
N VAL A 323 -35.47 19.19 14.63
CA VAL A 323 -35.14 19.07 16.07
C VAL A 323 -36.38 19.29 16.93
N TYR A 324 -37.25 20.24 16.57
CA TYR A 324 -38.54 20.47 17.22
C TYR A 324 -39.42 19.21 17.20
N GLU A 325 -39.58 18.57 16.05
CA GLU A 325 -40.47 17.41 15.94
C GLU A 325 -39.95 16.17 16.67
N ARG A 326 -38.63 16.04 16.81
CA ARG A 326 -37.97 14.95 17.56
C ARG A 326 -37.86 15.20 19.06
N SER A 327 -38.15 16.42 19.52
CA SER A 327 -38.02 16.79 20.93
C SER A 327 -39.33 16.61 21.67
N GLU A 328 -39.26 16.43 22.99
CA GLU A 328 -40.43 16.35 23.87
C GLU A 328 -40.32 17.33 25.06
N GLY A 329 -41.47 17.62 25.69
CA GLY A 329 -41.55 18.44 26.89
C GLY A 329 -41.01 19.86 26.70
N LYS A 330 -40.30 20.37 27.72
CA LYS A 330 -39.83 21.77 27.76
C LYS A 330 -38.89 22.15 26.60
N LEU A 331 -38.15 21.19 26.04
CA LEU A 331 -37.28 21.45 24.89
C LEU A 331 -38.11 21.71 23.62
N LYS A 332 -39.20 20.95 23.41
CA LYS A 332 -40.12 21.18 22.29
C LYS A 332 -40.73 22.58 22.35
N ASP A 333 -41.13 23.03 23.54
CA ASP A 333 -41.66 24.40 23.73
C ASP A 333 -40.63 25.49 23.39
N VAL A 334 -39.36 25.28 23.75
CA VAL A 334 -38.26 26.21 23.44
C VAL A 334 -38.01 26.25 21.94
N TYR A 335 -37.90 25.10 21.27
CA TYR A 335 -37.69 25.05 19.83
C TYR A 335 -38.88 25.62 19.05
N GLY A 336 -40.12 25.41 19.52
CA GLY A 336 -41.31 26.01 18.93
C GLY A 336 -41.27 27.54 18.98
N LYS A 337 -40.91 28.13 20.14
CA LYS A 337 -40.72 29.59 20.27
C LYS A 337 -39.58 30.14 19.42
N MET A 338 -38.55 29.34 19.15
CA MET A 338 -37.48 29.73 18.24
C MET A 338 -37.95 29.71 16.78
N LEU A 339 -38.78 28.74 16.38
CA LEU A 339 -39.35 28.66 15.03
C LEU A 339 -40.23 29.87 14.71
N GLU A 340 -40.99 30.38 15.67
CA GLU A 340 -41.82 31.59 15.48
C GLU A 340 -41.02 32.88 15.17
N ARG A 341 -39.69 32.86 15.34
CA ARG A 341 -38.80 34.02 15.11
C ARG A 341 -38.04 33.98 13.77
N PHE A 342 -38.12 32.87 13.04
CA PHE A 342 -37.63 32.75 11.67
C PHE A 342 -38.72 33.19 10.70
#